data_AF-A0A1V3MVU7-F1
#
_entry.id   AF-A0A1V3MVU7-F1
#
_cell.length_a   1.000
_cell.length_b   1.000
_cell.length_c   1.000
_cell.angle_alpha   90.00
_cell.angle_beta   90.00
_cell.angle_gamma   90.00
#
_symmetry.space_group_name_H-M   'P 1'
#
loop_
_entity.id
_entity.type
_entity.pdbx_description
1 polymer ?
#
loop_
_entity_poly.entity_id
_entity_poly.type
_entity_poly.pdbx_seq_one_letter_code
_entity_poly.pdbx_strand_id
1 'polypeptide(L)'
;MKRPASYLILLFYAFTLLSCANVEKYNRFIETPLVVEAMQRDINYVEHNLWKMHPDLFQYVREDLLKAKFDSLRFAIRQPLLPNQFQLALASVLSEVRQGHMSLSPLIPKFDPQGKDKVRYQKSRGPFSQLGFHWQGNTLYLIKNGTMDSTLVLGSKILAIEGIQPQNLYTKYRPTFTSDGYNTTFIDRAFERLLPRYYQLELGYRDSIDILFSLSDSTYQRTVVRKFEATEQKRKLEVKSKNQNSIDIEVDYLY
;
A
#
# COMPACT_ATOMS: atom_id res chain seq x y z
N MET A 1 23.12 -46.64 -22.54
CA MET A 1 21.79 -46.20 -22.04
C MET A 1 21.95 -44.81 -21.42
N LYS A 2 21.49 -43.75 -22.13
CA LYS A 2 21.56 -42.36 -21.64
C LYS A 2 20.59 -42.22 -20.48
N ARG A 3 21.07 -41.86 -19.29
CA ARG A 3 20.30 -41.83 -18.05
C ARG A 3 19.19 -40.76 -18.15
N PRO A 4 17.90 -41.12 -18.28
CA PRO A 4 16.80 -40.16 -18.40
C PRO A 4 16.66 -39.28 -17.13
N ALA A 5 17.18 -39.76 -16.00
CA ALA A 5 17.22 -39.03 -14.73
C ALA A 5 18.04 -37.73 -14.79
N SER A 6 19.12 -37.67 -15.59
CA SER A 6 19.96 -36.47 -15.70
C SER A 6 19.24 -35.34 -16.45
N TYR A 7 18.41 -35.67 -17.43
CA TYR A 7 17.60 -34.70 -18.17
C TYR A 7 16.42 -34.19 -17.33
N LEU A 8 15.81 -35.04 -16.50
CA LEU A 8 14.75 -34.64 -15.57
C LEU A 8 15.25 -33.67 -14.48
N ILE A 9 16.47 -33.87 -13.98
CA ILE A 9 17.11 -32.94 -13.02
C ILE A 9 17.41 -31.60 -13.69
N LEU A 10 17.95 -31.60 -14.91
CA LEU A 10 18.20 -30.38 -15.69
C LEU A 10 16.90 -29.63 -16.01
N LEU A 11 15.82 -30.35 -16.36
CA LEU A 11 14.50 -29.76 -16.62
C LEU A 11 13.91 -29.14 -15.34
N PHE A 12 14.05 -29.83 -14.19
CA PHE A 12 13.62 -29.32 -12.89
C PHE A 12 14.39 -28.05 -12.48
N TYR A 13 15.71 -28.00 -12.71
CA TYR A 13 16.50 -26.78 -12.51
C TYR A 13 16.12 -25.63 -13.46
N ALA A 14 15.73 -25.93 -14.70
CA ALA A 14 15.24 -24.90 -15.62
C ALA A 14 13.88 -24.31 -15.16
N PHE A 15 13.00 -25.11 -14.57
CA PHE A 15 11.70 -24.65 -14.05
C PHE A 15 11.82 -23.74 -12.82
N THR A 16 12.83 -23.93 -11.96
CA THR A 16 13.01 -23.08 -10.76
C THR A 16 13.58 -21.70 -11.11
N LEU A 17 14.41 -21.59 -12.15
CA LEU A 17 14.93 -20.30 -12.64
C LEU A 17 13.86 -19.40 -13.29
N LEU A 18 12.81 -19.98 -13.87
CA LEU A 18 11.70 -19.23 -14.49
C LEU A 18 10.87 -18.43 -13.46
N SER A 19 10.83 -18.86 -12.21
CA SER A 19 10.02 -18.20 -11.16
C SER A 19 10.59 -16.83 -10.77
N CYS A 20 11.91 -16.69 -10.66
CA CYS A 20 12.55 -15.42 -10.29
C CYS A 20 12.48 -14.38 -11.43
N ALA A 21 12.64 -14.83 -12.68
CA ALA A 21 12.54 -13.97 -13.86
C ALA A 21 11.17 -13.27 -13.97
N ASN A 22 10.12 -13.87 -13.42
CA ASN A 22 8.77 -13.31 -13.46
C ASN A 22 8.57 -12.10 -12.53
N VAL A 23 9.20 -12.10 -11.34
CA VAL A 23 9.11 -10.98 -10.39
C VAL A 23 9.86 -9.76 -10.92
N GLU A 24 11.09 -9.96 -11.40
CA GLU A 24 11.90 -8.87 -11.96
C GLU A 24 11.23 -8.26 -13.20
N LYS A 25 10.74 -9.11 -14.12
CA LYS A 25 9.99 -8.65 -15.30
C LYS A 25 8.76 -7.83 -14.92
N TYR A 26 8.01 -8.29 -13.92
CA TYR A 26 6.83 -7.58 -13.42
C TYR A 26 7.18 -6.23 -12.78
N ASN A 27 8.20 -6.18 -11.92
CA ASN A 27 8.63 -4.94 -11.27
C ASN A 27 9.16 -3.93 -12.30
N ARG A 28 9.96 -4.41 -13.27
CA ARG A 28 10.44 -3.59 -14.39
C ARG A 28 9.28 -3.03 -15.22
N PHE A 29 8.25 -3.83 -15.47
CA PHE A 29 7.07 -3.38 -16.20
C PHE A 29 6.39 -2.18 -15.50
N ILE A 30 6.25 -2.20 -14.17
CA ILE A 30 5.64 -1.09 -13.40
C ILE A 30 6.40 0.23 -13.58
N GLU A 31 7.70 0.15 -13.84
CA GLU A 31 8.59 1.30 -14.04
C GLU A 31 8.83 1.64 -15.52
N THR A 32 8.22 0.88 -16.44
CA THR A 32 8.38 1.09 -17.89
C THR A 32 7.20 1.89 -18.43
N PRO A 33 7.42 3.06 -19.05
CA PRO A 33 6.35 3.83 -19.65
C PRO A 33 5.58 3.03 -20.71
N LEU A 34 4.25 3.09 -20.65
CA LEU A 34 3.35 2.49 -21.63
C LEU A 34 3.29 3.36 -22.88
N VAL A 35 3.29 2.73 -24.05
CA VAL A 35 3.04 3.46 -25.31
C VAL A 35 1.60 3.95 -25.37
N VAL A 36 1.39 5.12 -25.98
CA VAL A 36 0.09 5.81 -26.00
C VAL A 36 -0.98 4.94 -26.64
N GLU A 37 -0.68 4.27 -27.75
CA GLU A 37 -1.60 3.42 -28.49
C GLU A 37 -2.10 2.23 -27.64
N ALA A 38 -1.25 1.69 -26.77
CA ALA A 38 -1.64 0.62 -25.86
C ALA A 38 -2.63 1.12 -24.81
N MET A 39 -2.36 2.28 -24.20
CA MET A 39 -3.29 2.90 -23.23
C MET A 39 -4.63 3.24 -23.89
N GLN A 40 -4.63 3.78 -25.12
CA GLN A 40 -5.86 4.06 -25.86
C GLN A 40 -6.69 2.79 -26.13
N ARG A 41 -6.03 1.67 -26.49
CA ARG A 41 -6.70 0.37 -26.63
C ARG A 41 -7.30 -0.12 -25.32
N ASP A 42 -6.58 0.02 -24.21
CA ASP A 42 -7.06 -0.40 -22.89
C ASP A 42 -8.26 0.45 -22.42
N ILE A 43 -8.25 1.76 -22.67
CA ILE A 43 -9.40 2.64 -22.38
C ILE A 43 -10.63 2.18 -23.16
N ASN A 44 -10.49 1.93 -24.46
CA ASN A 44 -11.59 1.48 -25.31
C ASN A 44 -12.09 0.09 -24.90
N TYR A 45 -11.19 -0.81 -24.54
CA TYR A 45 -11.54 -2.13 -24.03
C TYR A 45 -12.35 -2.03 -22.73
N VAL A 46 -11.91 -1.20 -21.78
CA VAL A 46 -12.60 -1.01 -20.50
C VAL A 46 -13.97 -0.38 -20.71
N GLU A 47 -14.07 0.70 -21.49
CA GLU A 47 -15.36 1.35 -21.79
C GLU A 47 -16.34 0.37 -22.46
N HIS A 48 -15.89 -0.36 -23.49
CA HIS A 48 -16.73 -1.33 -24.19
C HIS A 48 -17.26 -2.42 -23.26
N ASN A 49 -16.38 -3.01 -22.44
CA ASN A 49 -16.74 -4.08 -21.52
C ASN A 49 -17.64 -3.58 -20.39
N LEU A 50 -17.44 -2.35 -19.95
CA LEU A 50 -18.28 -1.72 -18.94
C LEU A 50 -19.72 -1.54 -19.44
N TRP A 51 -19.92 -1.00 -20.66
CA TRP A 51 -21.26 -0.87 -21.28
C TRP A 51 -21.93 -2.22 -21.53
N LYS A 52 -21.13 -3.23 -21.88
CA LYS A 52 -21.66 -4.54 -22.27
C LYS A 52 -22.03 -5.42 -21.08
N MET A 53 -21.28 -5.36 -20.00
CA MET A 53 -21.33 -6.37 -18.93
C MET A 53 -21.77 -5.83 -17.57
N HIS A 54 -21.72 -4.52 -17.34
CA HIS A 54 -22.14 -3.98 -16.06
C HIS A 54 -23.67 -3.94 -15.96
N PRO A 55 -24.30 -4.60 -14.97
CA PRO A 55 -25.75 -4.78 -14.92
C PRO A 55 -26.52 -3.45 -14.80
N ASP A 56 -26.01 -2.51 -13.99
CA ASP A 56 -26.67 -1.25 -13.68
C ASP A 56 -25.74 -0.05 -13.85
N LEU A 57 -25.11 0.07 -15.03
CA LEU A 57 -24.03 1.05 -15.27
C LEU A 57 -24.47 2.51 -15.01
N PHE A 58 -25.70 2.85 -15.38
CA PHE A 58 -26.21 4.22 -15.35
C PHE A 58 -27.07 4.53 -14.13
N GLN A 59 -27.07 3.65 -13.12
CA GLN A 59 -27.88 3.83 -11.91
C GLN A 59 -27.60 5.16 -11.18
N TYR A 60 -26.34 5.60 -11.20
CA TYR A 60 -25.87 6.78 -10.45
C TYR A 60 -25.10 7.80 -11.30
N VAL A 61 -25.00 7.56 -12.61
CA VAL A 61 -24.30 8.43 -13.55
C VAL A 61 -25.05 8.46 -14.87
N ARG A 62 -25.18 9.65 -15.45
CA ARG A 62 -25.77 9.80 -16.78
C ARG A 62 -24.83 9.24 -17.84
N GLU A 63 -25.39 8.57 -18.84
CA GLU A 63 -24.61 7.95 -19.92
C GLU A 63 -23.72 8.96 -20.66
N ASP A 64 -24.26 10.12 -21.02
CA ASP A 64 -23.51 11.15 -21.74
C ASP A 64 -22.37 11.74 -20.91
N LEU A 65 -22.57 11.88 -19.60
CA LEU A 65 -21.54 12.31 -18.68
C LEU A 65 -20.42 11.28 -18.56
N LEU A 66 -20.75 9.99 -18.39
CA LEU A 66 -19.76 8.92 -18.29
C LEU A 66 -18.97 8.80 -19.59
N LYS A 67 -19.66 8.86 -20.74
CA LYS A 67 -19.02 8.89 -22.06
C LYS A 67 -18.07 10.07 -22.21
N ALA A 68 -18.48 11.28 -21.82
CA ALA A 68 -17.63 12.46 -21.87
C ALA A 68 -16.38 12.32 -20.98
N LYS A 69 -16.46 11.62 -19.85
CA LYS A 69 -15.29 11.33 -18.98
C LYS A 69 -14.29 10.40 -19.67
N PHE A 70 -14.76 9.34 -20.34
CA PHE A 70 -13.89 8.47 -21.14
C PHE A 70 -13.27 9.22 -22.33
N ASP A 71 -14.05 10.06 -23.04
CA ASP A 71 -13.55 10.88 -24.14
C ASP A 71 -12.47 11.88 -23.66
N SER A 72 -12.69 12.51 -22.50
CA SER A 72 -11.71 13.40 -21.87
C SER A 72 -10.42 12.67 -21.50
N LEU A 73 -10.53 11.45 -20.95
CA LEU A 73 -9.37 10.63 -20.61
C LEU A 73 -8.55 10.26 -21.86
N ARG A 74 -9.22 9.81 -22.93
CA ARG A 74 -8.57 9.54 -24.23
C ARG A 74 -7.85 10.77 -24.75
N PHE A 75 -8.47 11.94 -24.68
CA PHE A 75 -7.87 13.19 -25.17
C PHE A 75 -6.64 13.61 -24.35
N ALA A 76 -6.65 13.35 -23.04
CA ALA A 76 -5.58 13.73 -22.12
C ALA A 76 -4.33 12.84 -22.24
N ILE A 77 -4.49 11.56 -22.59
CA ILE A 77 -3.37 10.62 -22.71
C ILE A 77 -2.70 10.77 -24.08
N ARG A 78 -1.73 11.69 -24.14
CA ARG A 78 -0.95 12.00 -25.35
C ARG A 78 0.55 11.71 -25.25
N GLN A 79 0.99 11.29 -24.07
CA GLN A 79 2.39 10.96 -23.80
C GLN A 79 2.47 9.64 -23.05
N PRO A 80 3.60 8.91 -23.14
CA PRO A 80 3.82 7.71 -22.35
C PRO A 80 3.65 7.99 -20.86
N LEU A 81 2.94 7.11 -20.16
CA LEU A 81 2.73 7.15 -18.72
C LEU A 81 3.24 5.85 -18.10
N LEU A 82 3.72 5.91 -16.87
CA LEU A 82 3.94 4.69 -16.09
C LEU A 82 2.59 3.98 -15.85
N PRO A 83 2.58 2.65 -15.76
CA PRO A 83 1.37 1.87 -15.50
C PRO A 83 0.50 2.39 -14.35
N ASN A 84 1.10 2.82 -13.23
CA ASN A 84 0.33 3.36 -12.10
C ASN A 84 -0.17 4.80 -12.32
N GLN A 85 0.47 5.58 -13.18
CA GLN A 85 -0.06 6.89 -13.59
C GLN A 85 -1.29 6.72 -14.49
N PHE A 86 -1.21 5.78 -15.44
CA PHE A 86 -2.35 5.42 -16.28
C PHE A 86 -3.49 4.82 -15.47
N GLN A 87 -3.18 3.90 -14.55
CA GLN A 87 -4.15 3.30 -13.65
C GLN A 87 -4.88 4.36 -12.82
N LEU A 88 -4.16 5.35 -12.26
CA LEU A 88 -4.75 6.43 -11.47
C LEU A 88 -5.79 7.23 -12.28
N ALA A 89 -5.44 7.57 -13.53
CA ALA A 89 -6.31 8.30 -14.43
C ALA A 89 -7.56 7.49 -14.82
N LEU A 90 -7.39 6.22 -15.18
CA LEU A 90 -8.50 5.34 -15.55
C LEU A 90 -9.41 5.02 -14.36
N ALA A 91 -8.84 4.73 -13.18
CA ALA A 91 -9.60 4.47 -11.96
C ALA A 91 -10.47 5.67 -11.56
N SER A 92 -9.99 6.89 -11.83
CA SER A 92 -10.75 8.12 -11.56
C SER A 92 -11.95 8.30 -12.47
N VAL A 93 -11.92 7.76 -13.70
CA VAL A 93 -13.11 7.70 -14.57
C VAL A 93 -14.06 6.60 -14.10
N LEU A 94 -13.53 5.42 -13.75
CA LEU A 94 -14.34 4.29 -13.29
C LEU A 94 -15.10 4.58 -12.00
N SER A 95 -14.54 5.38 -11.09
CA SER A 95 -15.20 5.74 -9.83
C SER A 95 -16.46 6.60 -10.03
N GLU A 96 -16.61 7.27 -11.17
CA GLU A 96 -17.80 8.07 -11.52
C GLU A 96 -19.05 7.19 -11.71
N VAL A 97 -18.88 5.89 -11.94
CA VAL A 97 -19.97 4.91 -11.99
C VAL A 97 -20.65 4.76 -10.62
N ARG A 98 -19.94 5.06 -9.53
CA ARG A 98 -20.48 5.05 -8.15
C ARG A 98 -21.01 3.69 -7.71
N GLN A 99 -20.21 2.66 -8.00
CA GLN A 99 -20.42 1.30 -7.54
C GLN A 99 -19.27 0.90 -6.61
N GLY A 100 -19.56 0.67 -5.33
CA GLY A 100 -18.55 0.39 -4.29
C GLY A 100 -17.78 -0.90 -4.51
N HIS A 101 -18.30 -1.81 -5.33
CA HIS A 101 -17.65 -3.07 -5.71
C HIS A 101 -16.77 -2.95 -6.97
N MET A 102 -16.85 -1.84 -7.70
CA MET A 102 -15.97 -1.57 -8.83
C MET A 102 -14.66 -0.96 -8.34
N SER A 103 -13.55 -1.62 -8.63
CA SER A 103 -12.23 -1.07 -8.35
C SER A 103 -11.22 -1.45 -9.42
N LEU A 104 -10.32 -0.52 -9.69
CA LEU A 104 -9.11 -0.79 -10.45
C LEU A 104 -7.93 -0.63 -9.50
N SER A 105 -7.25 -1.72 -9.19
CA SER A 105 -6.15 -1.72 -8.23
C SER A 105 -4.84 -1.24 -8.88
N PRO A 106 -4.04 -0.40 -8.21
CA PRO A 106 -2.68 -0.09 -8.66
C PRO A 106 -1.78 -1.32 -8.58
N LEU A 107 -0.78 -1.36 -9.45
CA LEU A 107 0.26 -2.37 -9.46
C LEU A 107 1.26 -2.08 -8.34
N ILE A 108 1.52 -3.06 -7.49
CA ILE A 108 2.47 -2.93 -6.39
C ILE A 108 3.68 -3.81 -6.72
N PRO A 109 4.92 -3.31 -6.59
CA PRO A 109 6.11 -4.14 -6.74
C PRO A 109 5.99 -5.43 -5.91
N LYS A 110 6.27 -6.55 -6.57
CA LYS A 110 6.29 -7.86 -5.94
C LYS A 110 7.62 -8.05 -5.24
N PHE A 111 7.57 -8.58 -4.02
CA PHE A 111 8.75 -9.15 -3.39
C PHE A 111 9.23 -10.36 -4.16
N ASP A 112 10.54 -10.58 -4.17
CA ASP A 112 11.14 -11.84 -4.61
C ASP A 112 11.08 -12.87 -3.46
N PRO A 113 10.09 -13.79 -3.45
CA PRO A 113 9.87 -14.70 -2.34
C PRO A 113 10.87 -15.87 -2.32
N GLN A 114 11.76 -15.98 -3.31
CA GLN A 114 12.75 -17.04 -3.43
C GLN A 114 14.19 -16.52 -3.41
N GLY A 115 14.41 -15.21 -3.61
CA GLY A 115 15.72 -14.56 -3.54
C GLY A 115 15.92 -13.65 -2.32
N LYS A 116 16.44 -12.45 -2.57
CA LYS A 116 17.00 -11.54 -1.53
C LYS A 116 15.95 -11.04 -0.54
N ASP A 117 14.71 -10.84 -0.99
CA ASP A 117 13.64 -10.28 -0.15
C ASP A 117 13.08 -11.27 0.86
N LYS A 118 13.02 -12.57 0.52
CA LYS A 118 12.63 -13.61 1.46
C LYS A 118 13.51 -13.58 2.70
N VAL A 119 14.83 -13.62 2.51
CA VAL A 119 15.79 -13.60 3.63
C VAL A 119 15.69 -12.29 4.40
N ARG A 120 15.53 -11.16 3.69
CA ARG A 120 15.50 -9.82 4.30
C ARG A 120 14.24 -9.55 5.13
N TYR A 121 13.08 -10.09 4.75
CA TYR A 121 11.79 -9.73 5.35
C TYR A 121 11.05 -10.86 6.04
N GLN A 122 11.57 -12.09 6.03
CA GLN A 122 10.96 -13.21 6.75
C GLN A 122 10.75 -12.89 8.22
N LYS A 123 9.56 -13.22 8.74
CA LYS A 123 9.18 -13.00 10.15
C LYS A 123 9.40 -11.56 10.62
N SER A 124 9.07 -10.61 9.75
CA SER A 124 9.17 -9.18 10.04
C SER A 124 7.85 -8.46 9.80
N ARG A 125 7.66 -7.36 10.51
CA ARG A 125 6.55 -6.41 10.32
C ARG A 125 7.13 -5.08 9.89
N GLY A 126 6.68 -4.57 8.74
CA GLY A 126 7.11 -3.27 8.25
C GLY A 126 6.63 -2.12 9.15
N PRO A 127 7.12 -0.89 8.95
CA PRO A 127 6.75 0.24 9.79
C PRO A 127 5.24 0.53 9.83
N PHE A 128 4.58 0.60 8.68
CA PHE A 128 3.13 0.90 8.62
C PHE A 128 2.25 -0.16 9.28
N SER A 129 2.62 -1.44 9.24
CA SER A 129 1.79 -2.51 9.85
C SER A 129 1.84 -2.52 11.38
N GLN A 130 2.74 -1.74 11.97
CA GLN A 130 2.82 -1.53 13.41
C GLN A 130 1.94 -0.38 13.89
N LEU A 131 1.38 0.44 12.98
CA LEU A 131 0.61 1.63 13.33
C LEU A 131 -0.85 1.47 12.91
N GLY A 132 -1.74 2.20 13.56
CA GLY A 132 -3.14 2.36 13.14
C GLY A 132 -3.48 3.82 12.97
N PHE A 133 -4.28 4.11 11.95
CA PHE A 133 -4.57 5.46 11.50
C PHE A 133 -6.08 5.75 11.51
N HIS A 134 -6.44 6.99 11.78
CA HIS A 134 -7.80 7.51 11.64
C HIS A 134 -7.76 8.82 10.87
N TRP A 135 -8.60 8.96 9.86
CA TRP A 135 -8.76 10.13 9.02
C TRP A 135 -10.08 10.79 9.36
N GLN A 136 -10.01 12.03 9.83
CA GLN A 136 -11.20 12.80 10.17
C GLN A 136 -10.93 14.28 9.96
N GLY A 137 -11.86 14.98 9.31
CA GLY A 137 -11.78 16.43 9.10
C GLY A 137 -10.46 16.83 8.44
N ASN A 138 -10.08 16.15 7.37
CA ASN A 138 -8.83 16.37 6.62
C ASN A 138 -7.55 16.18 7.43
N THR A 139 -7.64 15.50 8.58
CA THR A 139 -6.51 15.29 9.48
C THR A 139 -6.31 13.80 9.72
N LEU A 140 -5.06 13.38 9.69
CA LEU A 140 -4.66 12.02 10.02
C LEU A 140 -4.21 11.94 11.47
N TYR A 141 -4.71 10.95 12.21
CA TYR A 141 -4.39 10.71 13.61
C TYR A 141 -3.78 9.33 13.81
N LEU A 142 -2.85 9.23 14.76
CA LEU A 142 -2.36 7.95 15.25
C LEU A 142 -3.34 7.37 16.28
N ILE A 143 -3.95 6.22 16.00
CA ILE A 143 -4.91 5.58 16.92
C ILE A 143 -4.41 4.24 17.48
N LYS A 144 -3.30 3.71 16.95
CA LYS A 144 -2.67 2.51 17.48
C LYS A 144 -1.16 2.59 17.32
N ASN A 145 -0.45 2.27 18.39
CA ASN A 145 0.99 2.12 18.43
C ASN A 145 1.33 0.67 18.81
N GLY A 146 1.73 -0.12 17.82
CA GLY A 146 2.21 -1.50 17.98
C GLY A 146 3.73 -1.62 18.05
N THR A 147 4.44 -0.50 18.15
CA THR A 147 5.89 -0.46 18.36
C THR A 147 6.22 -0.62 19.84
N MET A 148 7.52 -0.68 20.18
CA MET A 148 7.98 -0.64 21.57
C MET A 148 8.27 0.79 22.06
N ASP A 149 8.22 1.77 21.17
CA ASP A 149 8.48 3.17 21.49
C ASP A 149 7.19 3.79 22.07
N SER A 150 7.15 3.94 23.39
CA SER A 150 6.01 4.55 24.09
C SER A 150 5.87 6.05 23.84
N THR A 151 6.88 6.70 23.24
CA THR A 151 6.85 8.13 22.96
C THR A 151 6.06 8.47 21.67
N LEU A 152 5.60 7.46 20.93
CA LEU A 152 4.57 7.58 19.91
C LEU A 152 3.18 7.67 20.58
N VAL A 153 2.78 8.90 20.90
CA VAL A 153 1.55 9.21 21.63
C VAL A 153 0.31 9.02 20.75
N LEU A 154 -0.70 8.31 21.26
CA LEU A 154 -1.99 8.13 20.58
C LEU A 154 -2.79 9.44 20.58
N GLY A 155 -3.58 9.66 19.53
CA GLY A 155 -4.31 10.91 19.30
C GLY A 155 -3.47 12.02 18.68
N SER A 156 -2.14 11.85 18.55
CA SER A 156 -1.30 12.79 17.83
C SER A 156 -1.71 12.92 16.36
N LYS A 157 -1.74 14.15 15.88
CA LYS A 157 -1.91 14.46 14.46
C LYS A 157 -0.64 14.06 13.72
N ILE A 158 -0.78 13.46 12.55
CA ILE A 158 0.33 13.15 11.65
C ILE A 158 0.37 14.22 10.58
N LEU A 159 1.41 15.05 10.61
CA LEU A 159 1.60 16.15 9.67
C LEU A 159 2.26 15.66 8.38
N ALA A 160 3.24 14.77 8.50
CA ALA A 160 3.93 14.18 7.36
C ALA A 160 4.53 12.81 7.72
N ILE A 161 4.62 11.94 6.71
CA ILE A 161 5.41 10.71 6.76
C ILE A 161 6.39 10.76 5.59
N GLU A 162 7.70 10.67 5.86
CA GLU A 162 8.75 10.84 4.84
C GLU A 162 8.58 12.16 4.05
N GLY A 163 8.20 13.23 4.73
CA GLY A 163 7.91 14.54 4.11
C GLY A 163 6.61 14.62 3.31
N ILE A 164 5.89 13.52 3.12
CA ILE A 164 4.61 13.49 2.38
C ILE A 164 3.45 13.75 3.34
N GLN A 165 2.75 14.86 3.11
CA GLN A 165 1.54 15.20 3.84
C GLN A 165 0.39 14.24 3.49
N PRO A 166 -0.35 13.71 4.49
CA PRO A 166 -1.52 12.86 4.23
C PRO A 166 -2.55 13.47 3.28
N GLN A 167 -2.73 14.80 3.35
CA GLN A 167 -3.64 15.52 2.46
C GLN A 167 -3.23 15.42 0.98
N ASN A 168 -1.94 15.35 0.67
CA ASN A 168 -1.48 15.17 -0.70
C ASN A 168 -1.91 13.80 -1.25
N LEU A 169 -1.83 12.75 -0.42
CA LEU A 169 -2.31 11.42 -0.78
C LEU A 169 -3.83 11.41 -0.92
N TYR A 170 -4.55 12.06 -0.01
CA TYR A 170 -6.00 12.18 -0.10
C TYR A 170 -6.40 12.82 -1.42
N THR A 171 -5.87 14.00 -1.75
CA THR A 171 -6.17 14.69 -3.01
C THR A 171 -5.83 13.85 -4.24
N LYS A 172 -4.69 13.15 -4.24
CA LYS A 172 -4.24 12.33 -5.38
C LYS A 172 -5.10 11.07 -5.59
N TYR A 173 -5.42 10.36 -4.52
CA TYR A 173 -6.04 9.03 -4.60
C TYR A 173 -7.54 9.00 -4.34
N ARG A 174 -8.10 9.99 -3.66
CA ARG A 174 -9.55 10.08 -3.38
C ARG A 174 -10.41 9.91 -4.64
N PRO A 175 -10.08 10.47 -5.81
CA PRO A 175 -10.90 10.29 -7.01
C PRO A 175 -10.95 8.85 -7.53
N THR A 176 -10.06 7.95 -7.08
CA THR A 176 -9.88 6.60 -7.68
C THR A 176 -10.80 5.53 -7.12
N PHE A 177 -11.58 5.86 -6.09
CA PHE A 177 -12.53 4.95 -5.47
C PHE A 177 -13.80 5.70 -5.07
N THR A 178 -14.86 4.92 -4.89
CA THR A 178 -16.20 5.42 -4.62
C THR A 178 -16.92 4.49 -3.64
N SER A 179 -18.15 4.85 -3.32
CA SER A 179 -19.12 4.02 -2.61
C SER A 179 -20.30 3.74 -3.53
N ASP A 180 -21.32 3.03 -3.03
CA ASP A 180 -22.59 2.92 -3.76
C ASP A 180 -23.31 4.28 -3.77
N GLY A 181 -23.55 4.79 -4.98
CA GLY A 181 -24.22 6.06 -5.22
C GLY A 181 -23.47 7.28 -4.68
N TYR A 182 -24.15 8.07 -3.85
CA TYR A 182 -23.65 9.34 -3.32
C TYR A 182 -23.23 9.26 -1.85
N ASN A 183 -23.06 8.04 -1.32
CA ASN A 183 -22.70 7.84 0.07
C ASN A 183 -21.27 8.34 0.37
N THR A 184 -21.12 9.25 1.33
CA THR A 184 -19.81 9.78 1.74
C THR A 184 -19.24 9.12 2.99
N THR A 185 -20.03 8.35 3.76
CA THR A 185 -19.62 7.83 5.08
C THR A 185 -18.52 6.78 5.00
N PHE A 186 -18.48 5.99 3.92
CA PHE A 186 -17.46 4.96 3.71
C PHE A 186 -16.13 5.52 3.21
N ILE A 187 -16.13 6.71 2.61
CA ILE A 187 -15.01 7.25 1.86
C ILE A 187 -13.78 7.47 2.73
N ASP A 188 -13.95 8.14 3.87
CA ASP A 188 -12.85 8.43 4.79
C ASP A 188 -12.26 7.13 5.34
N ARG A 189 -13.13 6.18 5.73
CA ARG A 189 -12.71 4.85 6.19
C ARG A 189 -12.00 4.03 5.12
N ALA A 190 -12.42 4.15 3.85
CA ALA A 190 -11.74 3.52 2.74
C ALA A 190 -10.34 4.11 2.53
N PHE A 191 -10.21 5.44 2.61
CA PHE A 191 -8.93 6.12 2.55
C PHE A 191 -7.99 5.67 3.67
N GLU A 192 -8.45 5.64 4.92
CA GLU A 192 -7.68 5.14 6.08
C GLU A 192 -7.10 3.74 5.82
N ARG A 193 -7.94 2.82 5.34
CA ARG A 193 -7.55 1.44 5.07
C ARG A 193 -6.51 1.34 3.95
N LEU A 194 -6.61 2.21 2.95
CA LEU A 194 -5.73 2.22 1.79
C LEU A 194 -4.46 3.06 2.01
N LEU A 195 -4.42 3.90 3.05
CA LEU A 195 -3.35 4.84 3.30
C LEU A 195 -1.95 4.19 3.35
N PRO A 196 -1.70 3.06 4.05
CA PRO A 196 -0.40 2.39 4.00
C PRO A 196 0.01 2.00 2.58
N ARG A 197 -0.95 1.57 1.75
CA ARG A 197 -0.72 1.20 0.35
C ARG A 197 -0.38 2.44 -0.49
N TYR A 198 -1.03 3.58 -0.24
CA TYR A 198 -0.73 4.83 -0.94
C TYR A 198 0.68 5.34 -0.61
N TYR A 199 1.08 5.35 0.65
CA TYR A 199 2.47 5.65 1.01
C TYR A 199 3.46 4.68 0.37
N GLN A 200 3.14 3.40 0.31
CA GLN A 200 3.97 2.41 -0.36
C GLN A 200 4.10 2.67 -1.88
N LEU A 201 3.06 3.18 -2.53
CA LEU A 201 3.12 3.55 -3.95
C LEU A 201 4.02 4.77 -4.20
N GLU A 202 4.05 5.73 -3.27
CA GLU A 202 4.93 6.91 -3.39
C GLU A 202 6.39 6.60 -3.02
N LEU A 203 6.60 5.79 -1.98
CA LEU A 203 7.90 5.62 -1.33
C LEU A 203 8.60 4.30 -1.68
N GLY A 204 7.88 3.35 -2.26
CA GLY A 204 8.29 1.95 -2.34
C GLY A 204 8.29 1.26 -0.99
N TYR A 205 8.95 0.10 -0.91
CA TYR A 205 9.15 -0.59 0.37
C TYR A 205 10.23 0.09 1.20
N ARG A 206 9.91 0.35 2.47
CA ARG A 206 10.82 0.97 3.42
C ARG A 206 11.00 0.11 4.66
N ASP A 207 12.22 0.13 5.20
CA ASP A 207 12.58 -0.50 6.48
C ASP A 207 12.44 0.44 7.66
N SER A 208 12.32 1.74 7.39
CA SER A 208 12.03 2.77 8.38
C SER A 208 11.15 3.84 7.74
N ILE A 209 10.31 4.49 8.55
CA ILE A 209 9.62 5.71 8.16
C ILE A 209 9.79 6.77 9.25
N ASP A 210 10.11 7.99 8.83
CA ASP A 210 10.09 9.17 9.67
C ASP A 210 8.71 9.81 9.65
N ILE A 211 8.17 10.08 10.84
CA ILE A 211 6.85 10.66 11.01
C ILE A 211 6.97 11.94 11.83
N LEU A 212 6.45 13.03 11.26
CA LEU A 212 6.28 14.30 11.94
C LEU A 212 4.87 14.36 12.54
N PHE A 213 4.81 14.49 13.86
CA PHE A 213 3.59 14.57 14.63
C PHE A 213 3.34 15.99 15.15
N SER A 214 2.08 16.27 15.48
CA SER A 214 1.65 17.39 16.31
C SER A 214 0.78 16.86 17.46
N LEU A 215 1.09 17.31 18.67
CA LEU A 215 0.31 17.06 19.88
C LEU A 215 0.12 18.39 20.60
N SER A 216 -1.14 18.81 20.73
CA SER A 216 -1.48 20.18 21.16
C SER A 216 -0.74 21.20 20.29
N ASP A 217 0.07 22.07 20.89
CA ASP A 217 0.79 23.15 20.20
C ASP A 217 2.26 22.81 19.88
N SER A 218 2.68 21.58 20.12
CA SER A 218 4.07 21.14 19.88
C SER A 218 4.16 20.08 18.78
N THR A 219 5.27 20.10 18.06
CA THR A 219 5.61 19.07 17.06
C THR A 219 6.74 18.19 17.58
N TYR A 220 6.74 16.93 17.13
CA TYR A 220 7.82 16.01 17.42
C TYR A 220 7.97 15.00 16.29
N GLN A 221 9.18 14.48 16.11
CA GLN A 221 9.48 13.50 15.07
C GLN A 221 9.83 12.15 15.69
N ARG A 222 9.38 11.06 15.08
CA ARG A 222 9.78 9.70 15.43
C ARG A 222 10.03 8.86 14.19
N THR A 223 11.00 7.96 14.32
CA THR A 223 11.30 6.96 13.29
C THR A 223 10.71 5.63 13.70
N VAL A 224 9.84 5.07 12.86
CA VAL A 224 9.32 3.71 13.05
C VAL A 224 10.10 2.78 12.15
N VAL A 225 10.78 1.81 12.77
CA VAL A 225 11.60 0.83 12.05
C VAL A 225 10.87 -0.51 11.92
N ARG A 226 11.22 -1.27 10.89
CA ARG A 226 10.79 -2.65 10.69
C ARG A 226 11.17 -3.48 11.91
N LYS A 227 10.23 -4.28 12.37
CA LYS A 227 10.39 -5.15 13.53
C LYS A 227 10.57 -6.60 13.10
N PHE A 228 11.58 -7.27 13.65
CA PHE A 228 11.82 -8.70 13.45
C PHE A 228 11.39 -9.50 14.69
N GLU A 229 10.74 -10.64 14.50
CA GLU A 229 10.24 -11.49 15.60
C GLU A 229 11.33 -11.97 16.56
N ALA A 230 12.53 -12.30 16.06
CA ALA A 230 13.65 -12.75 16.89
C ALA A 230 14.13 -11.67 17.88
N THR A 231 14.13 -10.40 17.45
CA THR A 231 14.50 -9.27 18.31
C THR A 231 13.46 -9.04 19.40
N GLU A 232 12.19 -9.31 19.11
CA GLU A 232 11.10 -9.20 20.10
C GLU A 232 11.23 -10.23 21.22
N GLN A 233 11.58 -11.47 20.88
CA GLN A 233 11.77 -12.53 21.88
C GLN A 233 12.95 -12.22 22.81
N LYS A 234 14.12 -11.83 22.25
CA LYS A 234 15.30 -11.47 23.06
C LYS A 234 15.02 -10.30 24.01
N ARG A 235 14.41 -9.21 23.52
CA ARG A 235 14.15 -8.04 24.35
C ARG A 235 13.04 -8.29 25.40
N LYS A 236 12.04 -9.14 25.10
CA LYS A 236 11.06 -9.59 26.12
C LYS A 236 11.72 -10.38 27.24
N LEU A 237 12.70 -11.23 26.92
CA LEU A 237 13.46 -11.97 27.91
C LEU A 237 14.32 -11.02 28.78
N GLU A 238 14.95 -10.01 28.19
CA GLU A 238 15.73 -8.98 28.91
C GLU A 238 14.87 -8.09 29.83
N VAL A 239 13.67 -7.71 29.39
CA VAL A 239 12.74 -6.93 30.24
C VAL A 239 12.23 -7.79 31.40
N LYS A 240 11.95 -9.08 31.15
CA LYS A 240 11.54 -10.01 32.20
C LYS A 240 12.67 -10.24 33.23
N SER A 241 13.92 -10.38 32.79
CA SER A 241 15.05 -10.56 33.69
C SER A 241 15.34 -9.31 34.52
N LYS A 242 15.17 -8.10 33.96
CA LYS A 242 15.33 -6.85 34.71
C LYS A 242 14.23 -6.66 35.77
N ASN A 243 12.98 -6.96 35.42
CA ASN A 243 11.87 -6.88 36.39
C ASN A 243 12.00 -7.91 37.51
N GLN A 244 12.51 -9.11 37.21
CA GLN A 244 12.79 -10.13 38.22
C GLN A 244 13.89 -9.67 39.18
N ASN A 245 15.01 -9.17 38.66
CA ASN A 245 16.09 -8.64 39.49
C ASN A 245 15.67 -7.41 40.33
N SER A 246 14.79 -6.54 39.83
CA SER A 246 14.29 -5.41 40.62
C SER A 246 13.36 -5.84 41.77
N ILE A 247 12.59 -6.91 41.58
CA ILE A 247 11.75 -7.49 42.65
C ILE A 247 12.64 -8.16 43.70
N ASP A 248 13.67 -8.89 43.28
CA ASP A 248 14.60 -9.54 44.21
C ASP A 248 15.41 -8.52 45.03
N ILE A 249 15.78 -7.37 44.46
CA ILE A 249 16.46 -6.28 45.19
C ILE A 249 15.54 -5.59 46.21
N GLU A 250 14.23 -5.49 45.95
CA GLU A 250 13.28 -4.82 46.85
C GLU A 250 12.93 -5.69 48.09
N VAL A 251 13.07 -7.01 47.98
CA VAL A 251 12.86 -7.97 49.07
C VAL A 251 14.04 -8.03 50.05
N ASP A 252 15.25 -7.70 49.60
CA ASP A 252 16.47 -7.72 50.43
C ASP A 252 16.63 -6.50 51.37
N TYR A 253 15.78 -5.46 51.27
CA TYR A 253 15.81 -4.27 52.15
C TYR A 253 14.76 -4.28 53.29
N LEU A 254 14.11 -5.41 53.55
CA LEU A 254 13.04 -5.54 54.56
C LEU A 254 13.39 -6.43 55.78
N TYR A 255 14.67 -6.59 56.11
CA TYR A 255 15.12 -7.25 57.35
C TYR A 255 16.09 -6.40 58.17
#